data_AF-A0A4Q6BNL1-F1
#
_entry.id   AF-A0A4Q6BNL1-F1
#
_cell.length_a   1.000
_cell.length_b   1.000
_cell.length_c   1.000
_cell.angle_alpha   90.00
_cell.angle_beta   90.00
_cell.angle_gamma   90.00
#
_symmetry.space_group_name_H-M   'P 1'
#
loop_
_entity.id
_entity.type
_entity.pdbx_description
1 polymer ?
#
loop_
_entity_poly.entity_id
_entity_poly.type
_entity_poly.pdbx_seq_one_letter_code
_entity_poly.pdbx_strand_id
1 'polypeptide(L)'
;MADTPIGAPTDPIPVNLTVTQQFLAFLKEYGVIGLAIAVVIGGKLNALVTSIVSDLLMPLVFQPLLQAAHVEDIRSLQIGGIFYGRVIGAAIDFLIVAIVVFFIAKKILKEQVVKKK
;
A
#
# COMPACT_ATOMS: atom_id res chain seq x y z
N MET A 1 -35.86 -56.39 35.41
CA MET A 1 -34.53 -55.76 35.35
C MET A 1 -34.22 -55.50 33.88
N ALA A 2 -34.77 -54.40 33.33
CA ALA A 2 -34.45 -53.93 31.99
C ALA A 2 -33.73 -52.60 32.20
N ASP A 3 -32.45 -52.69 32.51
CA ASP A 3 -31.62 -51.52 32.77
C ASP A 3 -31.08 -50.98 31.45
N THR A 4 -31.58 -49.79 31.13
CA THR A 4 -30.97 -48.69 30.36
C THR A 4 -30.54 -48.95 28.90
N PRO A 5 -31.17 -48.30 27.91
CA PRO A 5 -30.54 -48.09 26.61
C PRO A 5 -29.39 -47.10 26.81
N ILE A 6 -28.15 -47.57 26.73
CA ILE A 6 -26.98 -46.68 26.68
C ILE A 6 -27.11 -45.87 25.39
N GLY A 7 -27.61 -44.64 25.54
CA GLY A 7 -27.60 -43.63 24.51
C GLY A 7 -26.18 -43.45 24.03
N ALA A 8 -25.90 -43.94 22.83
CA ALA A 8 -24.93 -43.23 22.00
C ALA A 8 -25.41 -41.77 21.97
N PRO A 9 -24.52 -40.78 22.16
CA PRO A 9 -24.86 -39.40 21.88
C PRO A 9 -25.23 -39.31 20.38
N THR A 10 -26.51 -39.52 20.08
CA THR A 10 -27.12 -39.26 18.78
C THR A 10 -27.57 -37.82 18.70
N ASP A 11 -26.96 -36.94 19.51
CA ASP A 11 -27.09 -35.51 19.33
C ASP A 11 -26.37 -35.19 18.01
N PRO A 12 -27.09 -34.84 16.92
CA PRO A 12 -26.42 -34.24 15.78
C PRO A 12 -25.65 -33.03 16.33
N ILE A 13 -24.34 -32.99 16.12
CA ILE A 13 -23.54 -31.82 16.49
C ILE A 13 -24.23 -30.62 15.85
N PRO A 14 -24.78 -29.66 16.64
CA PRO A 14 -25.51 -28.54 16.08
C PRO A 14 -24.49 -27.59 15.43
N VAL A 15 -24.14 -27.86 14.17
CA VAL A 15 -23.38 -26.92 13.33
C VAL A 15 -24.38 -25.95 12.71
N ASN A 16 -24.94 -25.08 13.55
CA ASN A 16 -25.61 -23.85 13.11
C ASN A 16 -24.53 -22.77 12.87
N LEU A 17 -23.55 -23.09 12.02
CA LEU A 17 -22.54 -22.13 11.59
C LEU A 17 -23.10 -21.34 10.41
N THR A 18 -23.70 -20.19 10.70
CA THR A 18 -24.05 -19.19 9.68
C THR A 18 -22.85 -18.93 8.77
N VAL A 19 -23.06 -18.77 7.47
CA VAL A 19 -22.02 -18.58 6.42
C VAL A 19 -20.93 -17.59 6.82
N THR A 20 -21.27 -16.55 7.58
CA THR A 20 -20.35 -15.56 8.17
C THR A 20 -19.27 -16.15 9.08
N GLN A 21 -19.61 -17.15 9.89
CA GLN A 21 -18.66 -17.82 10.78
C GLN A 21 -17.73 -18.75 9.99
N GLN A 22 -18.23 -19.44 8.96
CA GLN A 22 -17.41 -20.24 8.04
C GLN A 22 -16.43 -19.35 7.27
N PHE A 23 -16.89 -18.19 6.81
CA PHE A 23 -16.06 -17.20 6.15
C PHE A 23 -14.99 -16.62 7.08
N LEU A 24 -15.33 -16.30 8.33
CA LEU A 24 -14.35 -15.79 9.30
C LEU A 24 -13.30 -16.85 9.66
N ALA A 25 -13.70 -18.13 9.75
CA ALA A 25 -12.76 -19.24 9.94
C ALA A 25 -11.80 -19.37 8.76
N PHE A 26 -12.32 -19.29 7.52
CA PHE A 26 -11.50 -19.27 6.30
C PHE A 26 -10.49 -18.10 6.30
N LEU A 27 -10.94 -16.87 6.58
CA LEU A 27 -10.03 -15.72 6.59
C LEU A 27 -8.90 -15.84 7.63
N LYS A 28 -9.17 -16.50 8.77
CA LYS A 28 -8.18 -16.78 9.80
C LYS A 28 -7.21 -17.87 9.36
N GLU A 29 -7.70 -18.95 8.78
CA GLU A 29 -6.90 -20.11 8.36
C GLU A 29 -5.89 -19.74 7.26
N TYR A 30 -6.30 -18.91 6.30
CA TYR A 30 -5.44 -18.46 5.21
C TYR A 30 -4.65 -17.18 5.53
N GLY A 31 -4.73 -16.66 6.76
CA GLY A 31 -3.98 -15.46 7.17
C GLY A 31 -4.34 -14.17 6.42
N VAL A 32 -5.48 -14.15 5.71
CA VAL A 32 -5.88 -13.07 4.80
C VAL A 32 -6.13 -11.76 5.56
N ILE A 33 -6.51 -11.85 6.84
CA ILE A 33 -6.75 -10.68 7.69
C ILE A 33 -5.50 -9.80 7.79
N GLY A 34 -4.31 -10.41 7.95
CA GLY A 34 -3.05 -9.67 8.01
C GLY A 34 -2.69 -9.00 6.69
N LEU A 35 -2.89 -9.72 5.57
CA LEU A 35 -2.72 -9.19 4.22
C LEU A 35 -3.66 -8.01 3.94
N ALA A 36 -4.93 -8.13 4.31
CA ALA A 36 -5.92 -7.07 4.14
C ALA A 36 -5.52 -5.79 4.87
N ILE A 37 -5.08 -5.90 6.12
CA ILE A 37 -4.59 -4.76 6.91
C ILE A 37 -3.34 -4.15 6.25
N ALA A 38 -2.38 -4.98 5.83
CA ALA A 38 -1.15 -4.51 5.19
C ALA A 38 -1.44 -3.74 3.88
N VAL A 39 -2.37 -4.22 3.05
CA VAL A 39 -2.75 -3.56 1.80
C VAL A 39 -3.46 -2.23 2.05
N VAL A 40 -4.39 -2.18 3.01
CA VAL A 40 -5.13 -0.95 3.34
C VAL A 40 -4.19 0.11 3.91
N ILE A 41 -3.34 -0.25 4.86
CA ILE A 41 -2.35 0.67 5.45
C ILE A 41 -1.32 1.09 4.39
N GLY A 42 -0.83 0.16 3.58
CA GLY A 42 0.10 0.44 2.49
C GLY A 42 -0.47 1.43 1.47
N GLY A 43 -1.74 1.27 1.09
CA GLY A 43 -2.42 2.19 0.19
C GLY A 43 -2.56 3.61 0.77
N LYS A 44 -2.90 3.72 2.05
CA LYS A 44 -2.98 5.03 2.74
C LYS A 44 -1.62 5.68 2.92
N LEU A 45 -0.58 4.90 3.24
CA LEU A 45 0.78 5.39 3.35
C LEU A 45 1.30 5.89 1.99
N ASN A 46 1.03 5.15 0.91
CA ASN A 46 1.38 5.59 -0.44
C ASN A 46 0.73 6.95 -0.75
N ALA A 47 -0.58 7.11 -0.49
CA ALA A 47 -1.28 8.38 -0.70
C ALA A 47 -0.67 9.53 0.13
N LEU A 48 -0.26 9.27 1.38
CA LEU A 48 0.42 10.27 2.21
C LEU A 48 1.77 10.69 1.61
N VAL A 49 2.58 9.72 1.18
CA VAL A 49 3.87 10.00 0.54
C VAL A 49 3.65 10.78 -0.75
N THR A 50 2.70 10.38 -1.58
CA THR A 50 2.36 11.08 -2.83
C THR A 50 1.91 12.50 -2.56
N SER A 51 1.07 12.75 -1.54
CA SER A 51 0.66 14.12 -1.16
C SER A 51 1.85 14.96 -0.70
N ILE A 52 2.77 14.40 0.09
CA ILE A 52 4.00 15.12 0.49
C ILE A 52 4.85 15.50 -0.73
N VAL A 53 5.01 14.59 -1.69
CA VAL A 53 5.81 14.85 -2.91
C VAL A 53 5.08 15.82 -3.84
N SER A 54 3.82 15.54 -4.15
CA SER A 54 2.99 16.36 -5.04
C SER A 54 2.76 17.77 -4.50
N ASP A 55 2.47 17.90 -3.21
CA ASP A 55 1.98 19.15 -2.64
C ASP A 55 3.12 20.02 -2.08
N LEU A 56 4.27 19.43 -1.74
CA LEU A 56 5.43 20.18 -1.23
C LEU A 56 6.62 20.18 -2.20
N LEU A 57 6.94 19.05 -2.83
CA LEU A 57 8.12 18.97 -3.69
C LEU A 57 7.85 19.41 -5.11
N MET A 58 6.71 19.07 -5.72
CA MET A 58 6.42 19.56 -7.06
C MET A 58 6.41 21.09 -7.13
N PRO A 59 5.73 21.89 -6.30
CA PRO A 59 5.82 23.35 -6.43
C PRO A 59 7.26 23.89 -6.29
N LEU A 60 8.06 23.31 -5.40
CA LEU A 60 9.46 23.73 -5.17
C LEU A 60 10.44 23.25 -6.24
N VAL A 61 10.15 22.15 -6.94
CA VAL A 61 11.01 21.57 -7.98
C VAL A 61 10.50 21.92 -9.37
N PHE A 62 9.19 21.86 -9.65
CA PHE A 62 8.60 22.23 -10.94
C PHE A 62 8.78 23.71 -11.27
N GLN A 63 8.63 24.65 -10.33
CA GLN A 63 8.84 26.07 -10.65
C GLN A 63 10.26 26.35 -11.14
N PRO A 64 11.33 25.95 -10.44
CA PRO A 64 12.69 26.10 -10.94
C PRO A 64 13.04 25.13 -12.07
N LEU A 65 12.40 23.96 -12.20
CA LEU A 65 12.61 23.04 -13.32
C LEU A 65 12.00 23.60 -14.62
N LEU A 66 10.81 24.22 -14.56
CA LEU A 66 10.21 24.91 -15.71
C LEU A 66 11.01 26.15 -16.12
N GLN A 67 11.65 26.83 -15.17
CA GLN A 67 12.56 27.94 -15.45
C GLN A 67 13.93 27.47 -15.97
N ALA A 68 14.51 26.42 -15.36
CA ALA A 68 15.79 25.84 -15.78
C ALA A 68 15.70 25.12 -17.13
N ALA A 69 14.54 24.59 -17.48
CA ALA A 69 14.29 23.92 -18.76
C ALA A 69 13.99 24.87 -19.93
N HIS A 70 14.04 26.21 -19.76
CA HIS A 70 13.74 27.19 -20.82
C HIS A 70 12.48 26.80 -21.64
N VAL A 71 11.36 26.61 -20.95
CA VAL A 71 10.07 26.17 -21.54
C VAL A 71 9.37 27.30 -22.33
N GLU A 72 10.14 28.20 -22.92
CA GLU A 72 9.71 28.99 -24.08
C GLU A 72 9.97 28.20 -25.38
N ASP A 73 10.89 27.22 -25.38
CA ASP A 73 11.28 26.46 -26.58
C ASP A 73 11.01 24.94 -26.50
N ILE A 74 10.45 24.44 -25.39
CA ILE A 74 9.98 23.03 -25.27
C ILE A 74 8.47 22.91 -25.55
N ARG A 75 7.72 24.03 -25.51
CA ARG A 75 6.34 24.09 -26.03
C ARG A 75 6.29 24.21 -27.56
N SER A 76 7.41 24.56 -28.22
CA SER A 76 7.56 24.63 -29.68
C SER A 76 8.03 23.30 -30.29
N LEU A 77 8.59 22.37 -29.51
CA LEU A 77 8.99 21.03 -29.99
C LEU A 77 7.89 19.98 -29.80
N GLN A 78 6.72 20.24 -30.41
CA GLN A 78 5.83 19.17 -30.86
C GLN A 78 6.43 18.52 -32.11
N ILE A 79 7.35 17.58 -31.96
CA ILE A 79 7.69 16.66 -33.05
C ILE A 79 6.72 15.47 -32.95
N GLY A 80 5.57 15.58 -33.62
CA GLY A 80 4.69 14.43 -33.92
C GLY A 80 3.70 14.00 -32.84
N GLY A 81 3.29 14.87 -31.90
CA GLY A 81 2.17 14.59 -30.98
C GLY A 81 2.45 13.58 -29.85
N ILE A 82 3.70 13.15 -29.68
CA ILE A 82 4.11 12.28 -28.57
C ILE A 82 4.67 13.14 -27.44
N PHE A 83 3.94 13.20 -26.32
CA PHE A 83 4.34 13.92 -25.10
C PHE A 83 5.48 13.18 -24.37
N TYR A 84 6.71 13.20 -24.89
CA TYR A 84 7.90 12.67 -24.21
C TYR A 84 8.09 13.31 -22.82
N GLY A 85 7.72 14.59 -22.66
CA GLY A 85 7.76 15.29 -21.37
C GLY A 85 6.86 14.66 -20.29
N ARG A 86 5.77 13.96 -20.65
CA ARG A 86 4.90 13.31 -19.67
C ARG A 86 5.54 12.08 -19.07
N VAL A 87 6.20 11.27 -19.90
CA VAL A 87 6.90 10.05 -19.44
C VAL A 87 8.14 10.42 -18.63
N ILE A 88 8.91 11.40 -19.09
CA ILE A 88 10.10 11.89 -18.37
C ILE A 88 9.70 12.55 -17.05
N GLY A 89 8.63 13.36 -17.04
CA GLY A 89 8.09 13.95 -15.80
C GLY A 89 7.63 12.89 -14.80
N ALA A 90 6.92 11.85 -15.26
CA ALA A 90 6.51 10.74 -14.41
C ALA A 90 7.69 9.92 -13.88
N ALA A 91 8.76 9.75 -14.67
CA ALA A 91 9.98 9.07 -14.24
C ALA A 91 10.72 9.86 -13.15
N ILE A 92 10.77 11.20 -13.27
CA ILE A 92 11.37 12.08 -12.26
C ILE A 92 10.53 12.04 -10.97
N ASP A 93 9.20 12.13 -11.07
CA ASP A 93 8.30 12.00 -9.91
C ASP A 93 8.51 10.66 -9.18
N PHE A 94 8.54 9.54 -9.92
CA PHE A 94 8.84 8.23 -9.36
C PHE A 94 10.19 8.19 -8.62
N LEU A 95 11.24 8.79 -9.19
CA LEU A 95 12.55 8.85 -8.56
C LEU A 95 12.53 9.66 -7.27
N ILE A 96 11.81 10.78 -7.22
CA ILE A 96 11.64 11.61 -6.03
C ILE A 96 10.90 10.82 -4.93
N VAL A 97 9.75 10.21 -5.27
CA VAL A 97 8.99 9.36 -4.35
C VAL A 97 9.87 8.23 -3.80
N ALA A 98 10.63 7.55 -4.66
CA ALA A 98 11.52 6.48 -4.25
C ALA A 98 12.59 6.95 -3.23
N ILE A 99 13.19 8.12 -3.46
CA ILE A 99 14.15 8.72 -2.52
C ILE A 99 13.48 9.05 -1.17
N VAL A 100 12.30 9.65 -1.18
CA VAL A 100 11.57 10.00 0.05
C VAL A 100 11.21 8.76 0.85
N VAL A 101 10.64 7.74 0.20
CA VAL A 101 10.31 6.45 0.85
C VAL A 101 11.56 5.80 1.41
N PHE A 102 12.67 5.79 0.66
CA PHE A 102 13.95 5.26 1.12
C PHE A 102 14.47 5.99 2.36
N PHE A 103 14.37 7.32 2.42
CA PHE A 103 14.76 8.09 3.60
C PHE A 103 13.90 7.77 4.83
N ILE A 104 12.58 7.65 4.65
CA ILE A 104 11.65 7.27 5.73
C ILE A 104 11.97 5.86 6.23
N ALA A 105 12.07 4.90 5.31
CA ALA A 105 12.40 3.52 5.63
C ALA A 105 13.77 3.41 6.33
N LYS A 106 14.78 4.15 5.86
CA LYS A 106 16.11 4.20 6.49
C LYS A 106 16.06 4.78 7.89
N LYS A 107 15.26 5.82 8.15
CA LYS A 107 15.09 6.37 9.51
C LYS A 107 14.44 5.37 10.45
N ILE A 108 13.35 4.73 10.03
CA ILE A 108 12.63 3.72 10.82
C ILE A 108 13.52 2.50 11.08
N LEU A 109 14.22 2.00 10.06
CA LEU A 109 15.09 0.83 10.19
C LEU A 109 16.32 1.13 11.06
N LYS A 110 16.88 2.34 11.00
CA LYS A 110 18.01 2.76 11.85
C LYS A 110 17.65 2.73 13.34
N GLU A 111 16.39 2.94 13.69
CA GLU A 111 15.93 2.95 15.09
C GLU A 111 15.86 1.53 15.70
N GLN A 112 15.59 0.51 14.88
CA GLN A 112 15.55 -0.89 15.32
C GLN A 112 16.94 -1.52 15.51
N VAL A 113 17.99 -0.94 14.90
CA VAL A 113 19.38 -1.44 15.02
C VAL A 113 20.07 -0.89 16.29
N VAL A 114 19.47 0.08 17.01
CA VAL A 114 20.12 0.78 18.14
C VAL A 114 19.62 0.34 19.53
N LYS A 115 18.72 -0.64 19.65
CA LYS A 115 18.48 -1.33 20.94
C LYS A 115 19.43 -2.52 21.11
N LYS A 116 20.73 -2.22 21.20
CA LYS A 116 21.68 -3.04 21.94
C LYS A 116 22.01 -2.31 23.24
N LYS A 117 21.12 -2.41 24.22
CA LYS A 117 21.43 -2.36 25.66
C LYS A 117 20.20 -2.68 26.49
#